data_AF-A0A953WB22-F1
#
_entry.id   AF-A0A953WB22-F1
#
_cell.length_a   1.000
_cell.length_b   1.000
_cell.length_c   1.000
_cell.angle_alpha   90.00
_cell.angle_beta   90.00
_cell.angle_gamma   90.00
#
_symmetry.space_group_name_H-M   'P 1'
#
loop_
_entity.id
_entity.type
_entity.pdbx_description
1 polymer ?
#
loop_
_entity_poly.entity_id
_entity_poly.type
_entity_poly.pdbx_seq_one_letter_code
_entity_poly.pdbx_strand_id
1 'polypeptide(L)'
;MTQSRRADEIRAALFGLDFRAPVALDERESGTGPVLSIIAPMYDEIGGAVDLIEEITAALGQTAYEIIVVDDASTDGTAQALAKAAGRFSTLRILTHGANAGQSRAVRTGVMAARAPVIVTLDGDGQNDPADI
;
A
#
# COMPACT_ATOMS: atom_id res chain seq x y z
N MET A 1 -40.50 12.80 7.35
CA MET A 1 -40.18 11.36 7.49
C MET A 1 -39.50 10.93 6.21
N THR A 2 -38.18 11.06 6.19
CA THR A 2 -37.39 11.24 4.97
C THR A 2 -36.83 9.91 4.50
N GLN A 3 -37.04 9.64 3.21
CA GLN A 3 -36.76 8.45 2.40
C GLN A 3 -35.28 7.98 2.38
N SER A 4 -34.41 8.59 3.18
CA SER A 4 -32.95 8.45 3.13
C SER A 4 -32.39 7.26 3.91
N ARG A 5 -33.04 6.81 5.00
CA ARG A 5 -32.53 5.67 5.79
C ARG A 5 -32.55 4.32 5.07
N ARG A 6 -33.36 4.18 4.03
CA ARG A 6 -33.53 2.91 3.30
C ARG A 6 -32.40 2.61 2.30
N ALA A 7 -31.67 3.63 1.83
CA ALA A 7 -30.57 3.44 0.88
C ALA A 7 -29.29 2.96 1.59
N ASP A 8 -29.03 3.47 2.80
CA ASP A 8 -27.83 3.15 3.56
C ASP A 8 -27.89 1.74 4.18
N GLU A 9 -29.08 1.25 4.54
CA GLU A 9 -29.27 -0.12 5.04
C GLU A 9 -29.09 -1.19 3.93
N ILE A 10 -29.41 -0.86 2.68
CA ILE A 10 -29.19 -1.77 1.53
C ILE A 10 -27.70 -1.82 1.14
N ARG A 11 -26.97 -0.73 1.39
CA ARG A 11 -25.53 -0.65 1.71
C ARG A 11 -24.81 -1.89 2.25
N ALA A 12 -25.12 -2.14 3.52
CA ALA A 12 -24.33 -2.97 4.41
C ALA A 12 -24.64 -4.46 4.25
N ALA A 13 -25.85 -4.81 3.79
CA ALA A 13 -26.32 -6.19 3.74
C ALA A 13 -25.75 -7.03 2.58
N LEU A 14 -25.21 -6.42 1.52
CA LEU A 14 -24.72 -7.17 0.35
C LEU A 14 -23.21 -7.47 0.34
N PHE A 15 -22.40 -6.81 1.16
CA PHE A 15 -20.93 -6.98 1.13
C PHE A 15 -20.26 -7.20 2.49
N GLY A 16 -20.99 -7.16 3.60
CA GLY A 16 -20.40 -7.37 4.94
C GLY A 16 -19.31 -6.36 5.31
N LEU A 17 -19.31 -5.19 4.67
CA LEU A 17 -18.36 -4.10 4.93
C LEU A 17 -19.08 -3.01 5.73
N ASP A 18 -18.62 -2.81 6.96
CA ASP A 18 -19.02 -1.68 7.80
C ASP A 18 -18.32 -0.42 7.27
N PHE A 19 -19.05 0.43 6.54
CA PHE A 19 -18.54 1.72 6.08
C PHE A 19 -18.45 2.65 7.28
N ARG A 20 -17.26 2.74 7.89
CA ARG A 20 -16.99 3.77 8.91
C ARG A 20 -17.03 5.16 8.27
N ALA A 21 -17.60 6.12 9.01
CA ALA A 21 -17.68 7.53 8.67
C ALA A 21 -16.31 8.12 8.24
N PRO A 22 -16.28 9.20 7.43
CA PRO A 22 -15.03 9.82 6.99
C PRO A 22 -14.11 10.12 8.18
N VAL A 23 -12.85 9.73 8.05
CA VAL A 23 -11.80 10.01 9.03
C VAL A 23 -11.67 11.52 9.17
N ALA A 24 -12.06 12.06 10.32
CA ALA A 24 -11.68 13.42 10.68
C ALA A 24 -10.16 13.45 10.80
N LEU A 25 -9.49 14.30 10.02
CA LEU A 25 -8.06 14.55 10.19
C LEU A 25 -7.90 15.28 11.53
N ASP A 26 -7.59 14.51 12.57
CA ASP A 26 -7.35 15.05 13.91
C ASP A 26 -6.00 15.75 13.92
N GLU A 27 -6.02 17.09 13.91
CA GLU A 27 -4.86 17.89 14.22
C GLU A 27 -4.56 17.75 15.72
N ARG A 28 -3.80 16.71 16.11
CA ARG A 28 -2.79 16.62 17.20
C ARG A 28 -2.74 15.21 17.81
N GLU A 29 -1.66 14.48 17.55
CA GLU A 29 -0.71 13.95 18.56
C GLU A 29 0.35 13.10 17.86
N SER A 30 1.59 13.17 18.35
CA SER A 30 2.79 12.50 17.83
C SER A 30 2.63 10.97 17.90
N GLY A 31 1.89 10.38 16.96
CA GLY A 31 1.75 8.94 16.83
C GLY A 31 3.10 8.32 16.45
N THR A 32 3.57 7.35 17.23
CA THR A 32 4.79 6.56 16.97
C THR A 32 4.73 5.67 15.72
N GLY A 33 3.73 5.84 14.85
CA GLY A 33 3.50 5.05 13.63
C GLY A 33 3.66 5.86 12.35
N PRO A 34 3.69 5.21 11.17
CA PRO A 34 3.77 5.91 9.90
C PRO A 34 2.53 6.78 9.67
N VAL A 35 2.73 7.99 9.14
CA VAL A 35 1.67 8.87 8.67
C VAL A 35 1.26 8.56 7.22
N LEU A 36 2.12 7.83 6.48
CA LEU A 36 1.92 7.47 5.08
C LEU A 36 2.28 5.99 4.82
N SER A 37 1.40 5.25 4.13
CA SER A 37 1.66 3.89 3.64
C SER A 37 1.67 3.90 2.12
N ILE A 38 2.81 3.53 1.53
CA ILE A 38 2.98 3.41 0.08
C ILE A 38 2.79 1.95 -0.28
N ILE A 39 1.89 1.66 -1.21
CA ILE A 39 1.59 0.30 -1.68
C ILE A 39 2.11 0.16 -3.10
N ALA A 40 3.04 -0.77 -3.29
CA ALA A 40 3.62 -1.09 -4.58
C ALA A 40 3.32 -2.56 -4.94
N PRO A 41 2.29 -2.83 -5.78
CA PRO A 41 2.10 -4.16 -6.33
C PRO A 41 3.22 -4.48 -7.35
N MET A 42 3.76 -5.69 -7.30
CA MET A 42 4.83 -6.12 -8.21
C MET A 42 4.56 -7.53 -8.74
N TYR A 43 4.84 -7.74 -10.03
CA TYR A 43 4.85 -9.04 -10.67
C TYR A 43 5.90 -9.04 -11.79
N ASP A 44 6.95 -9.84 -11.62
CA ASP A 44 8.07 -9.94 -12.56
C ASP A 44 8.76 -8.57 -12.85
N GLU A 45 9.14 -7.86 -11.79
CA GLU A 45 9.73 -6.51 -11.80
C GLU A 45 11.19 -6.49 -11.31
N ILE A 46 11.98 -7.55 -11.52
CA ILE A 46 13.33 -7.67 -10.96
C ILE A 46 14.25 -6.49 -11.33
N GLY A 47 14.03 -5.90 -12.51
CA GLY A 47 14.83 -4.78 -13.03
C GLY A 47 14.58 -3.43 -12.38
N GLY A 48 13.44 -3.23 -11.71
CA GLY A 48 13.04 -1.94 -11.14
C GLY A 48 12.63 -1.98 -9.66
N ALA A 49 12.36 -3.17 -9.11
CA ALA A 49 11.78 -3.31 -7.78
C ALA A 49 12.61 -2.65 -6.65
N VAL A 50 13.94 -2.79 -6.69
CA VAL A 50 14.83 -2.20 -5.67
C VAL A 50 15.02 -0.70 -5.91
N ASP A 51 15.14 -0.29 -7.17
CA ASP A 51 15.33 1.11 -7.55
C ASP A 51 14.12 1.95 -7.14
N LEU A 52 12.90 1.43 -7.35
CA LEU A 52 11.67 2.07 -6.90
C LEU A 52 11.65 2.33 -5.39
N ILE A 53 12.13 1.37 -4.58
CA ILE A 53 12.20 1.52 -3.12
C ILE A 53 13.23 2.59 -2.74
N GLU A 54 14.35 2.66 -3.46
CA GLU A 54 15.37 3.69 -3.27
C GLU A 54 14.81 5.08 -3.61
N GLU A 55 14.09 5.21 -4.72
CA GLU A 55 13.45 6.46 -5.15
C GLU A 55 12.38 6.94 -4.15
N ILE A 56 11.49 6.04 -3.71
CA ILE A 56 10.49 6.36 -2.67
C ILE A 56 11.20 6.81 -1.38
N THR A 57 12.26 6.10 -0.98
CA THR A 57 13.02 6.43 0.23
C THR A 57 13.67 7.82 0.14
N ALA A 58 14.21 8.15 -1.03
CA ALA A 58 14.80 9.46 -1.30
C ALA A 58 13.76 10.58 -1.31
N ALA A 59 12.62 10.36 -1.97
CA ALA A 59 11.55 11.35 -2.09
C ALA A 59 10.93 11.71 -0.72
N LEU A 60 10.69 10.71 0.12
CA LEU A 60 9.99 10.92 1.40
C LEU A 60 10.90 11.41 2.53
N GLY A 61 12.21 11.26 2.42
CA GLY A 61 13.19 11.82 3.36
C GLY A 61 12.92 11.48 4.83
N GLN A 62 12.60 12.48 5.64
CA GLN A 62 12.34 12.34 7.09
C GLN A 62 10.87 12.06 7.45
N THR A 63 9.99 11.93 6.45
CA THR A 63 8.58 11.59 6.68
C THR A 63 8.49 10.24 7.39
N ALA A 64 7.55 10.11 8.33
CA ALA A 64 7.27 8.81 8.94
C ALA A 64 6.40 7.98 7.96
N TYR A 65 7.01 7.07 7.21
CA TYR A 65 6.29 6.25 6.23
C TYR A 65 6.60 4.75 6.37
N GLU A 66 5.81 3.95 5.66
CA GLU A 66 6.14 2.56 5.35
C GLU A 66 5.94 2.28 3.86
N ILE A 67 6.72 1.35 3.33
CA ILE A 67 6.57 0.83 1.97
C ILE A 67 6.07 -0.61 2.10
N ILE A 68 4.93 -0.90 1.50
CA ILE A 68 4.36 -2.24 1.43
C ILE A 68 4.44 -2.71 -0.02
N VAL A 69 5.45 -3.53 -0.28
CA VAL A 69 5.53 -4.25 -1.56
C VAL A 69 4.67 -5.50 -1.47
N VAL A 70 3.82 -5.70 -2.46
CA VAL A 70 3.04 -6.93 -2.61
C VAL A 70 3.52 -7.66 -3.85
N ASP A 71 4.40 -8.64 -3.65
CA ASP A 71 4.85 -9.55 -4.69
C ASP A 71 3.72 -10.53 -5.05
N ASP A 72 3.21 -10.43 -6.27
CA ASP A 72 2.07 -11.21 -6.78
C ASP A 72 2.53 -12.54 -7.40
N ALA A 73 3.37 -13.27 -6.67
CA ALA A 73 3.98 -14.53 -7.08
C ALA A 73 4.90 -14.41 -8.31
N SER A 74 5.88 -13.49 -8.24
CA SER A 74 6.87 -13.33 -9.30
C SER A 74 7.73 -14.59 -9.50
N THR A 75 8.17 -14.80 -10.73
CA THR A 75 8.94 -15.97 -11.19
C THR A 75 10.33 -15.61 -11.71
N ASP A 76 10.59 -14.33 -11.93
CA ASP A 76 11.84 -13.79 -12.49
C ASP A 76 12.96 -13.53 -11.46
N GLY A 77 12.65 -13.67 -10.17
CA GLY A 77 13.57 -13.40 -9.05
C GLY A 77 13.30 -12.08 -8.30
N THR A 78 12.25 -11.33 -8.65
CA THR A 78 11.80 -10.11 -7.94
C THR A 78 11.74 -10.31 -6.42
N ALA A 79 11.02 -11.34 -5.96
CA ALA A 79 10.89 -11.64 -4.53
C ALA A 79 12.25 -11.85 -3.83
N GLN A 80 13.22 -12.44 -4.52
CA GLN A 80 14.55 -12.69 -3.97
C GLN A 80 15.39 -11.42 -3.92
N ALA A 81 15.27 -10.54 -4.92
CA ALA A 81 15.90 -9.23 -4.92
C ALA A 81 15.36 -8.37 -3.76
N LEU A 82 14.04 -8.33 -3.60
CA LEU A 82 13.36 -7.63 -2.49
C LEU A 82 13.80 -8.18 -1.12
N ALA A 83 13.83 -9.50 -0.94
CA ALA A 83 14.25 -10.10 0.32
C ALA A 83 15.70 -9.76 0.69
N LYS A 84 16.61 -9.69 -0.30
CA LYS A 84 18.00 -9.24 -0.09
C LYS A 84 18.06 -7.75 0.28
N ALA A 85 17.20 -6.94 -0.32
CA ALA A 85 17.14 -5.50 -0.07
C ALA A 85 16.49 -5.15 1.28
N ALA A 86 15.62 -5.99 1.84
CA ALA A 86 14.87 -5.72 3.06
C ALA A 86 15.73 -5.28 4.26
N GLY A 87 16.95 -5.80 4.39
CA GLY A 87 17.87 -5.38 5.47
C GLY A 87 18.36 -3.94 5.36
N ARG A 88 18.23 -3.29 4.19
CA ARG A 88 18.64 -1.91 3.93
C ARG A 88 17.58 -0.89 4.28
N PHE A 89 16.31 -1.29 4.32
CA PHE A 89 15.15 -0.40 4.44
C PHE A 89 14.27 -0.83 5.61
N SER A 90 14.41 -0.18 6.76
CA SER A 90 13.59 -0.46 7.94
C SER A 90 12.11 -0.14 7.75
N THR A 91 11.78 0.69 6.75
CA THR A 91 10.42 1.07 6.34
C THR A 91 9.78 0.08 5.37
N LEU A 92 10.55 -0.87 4.81
CA LEU A 92 10.06 -1.83 3.83
C LEU A 92 9.42 -3.05 4.48
N ARG A 93 8.21 -3.39 4.02
CA ARG A 93 7.48 -4.61 4.33
C ARG A 93 7.13 -5.32 3.03
N ILE A 94 7.40 -6.61 2.96
CA ILE A 94 7.13 -7.43 1.78
C ILE A 94 6.03 -8.43 2.12
N LEU A 95 4.97 -8.42 1.32
CA LEU A 95 3.89 -9.42 1.34
C LEU A 95 3.97 -10.22 0.04
N THR A 96 3.65 -11.51 0.10
CA THR A 96 3.73 -12.39 -1.06
C THR A 96 2.43 -13.16 -1.22
N HIS A 97 1.87 -13.14 -2.43
CA HIS A 97 0.77 -14.03 -2.79
C HIS A 97 1.29 -15.44 -3.15
N GLY A 98 0.48 -16.46 -2.90
CA GLY A 98 0.82 -17.84 -3.27
C GLY A 98 0.66 -18.15 -4.77
N ALA A 99 -0.04 -17.29 -5.50
CA ALA A 99 -0.24 -17.36 -6.95
C ALA A 99 -0.60 -15.96 -7.47
N ASN A 100 -0.27 -15.67 -8.73
CA ASN A 100 -0.63 -14.41 -9.37
C ASN A 100 -2.14 -14.22 -9.34
N ALA A 101 -2.57 -13.10 -8.75
CA ALA A 101 -3.96 -12.78 -8.48
C ALA A 101 -4.38 -11.42 -9.06
N GLY A 102 -3.48 -10.74 -9.76
CA GLY A 102 -3.65 -9.48 -10.44
C GLY A 102 -3.42 -8.26 -9.54
N GLN A 103 -3.08 -7.13 -10.19
CA GLN A 103 -2.75 -5.85 -9.56
C GLN A 103 -3.80 -5.36 -8.55
N SER A 104 -5.09 -5.39 -8.88
CA SER A 104 -6.13 -4.92 -7.95
C SER A 104 -6.17 -5.74 -6.65
N ARG A 105 -5.86 -7.04 -6.73
CA ARG A 105 -5.79 -7.89 -5.54
C ARG A 105 -4.54 -7.62 -4.73
N ALA A 106 -3.40 -7.40 -5.40
CA ALA A 106 -2.17 -6.98 -4.75
C ALA A 106 -2.34 -5.64 -4.01
N VAL A 107 -2.92 -4.64 -4.67
CA VAL A 107 -3.27 -3.35 -4.04
C VAL A 107 -4.19 -3.56 -2.84
N ARG A 108 -5.26 -4.34 -2.98
CA ARG A 108 -6.17 -4.64 -1.85
C ARG A 108 -5.43 -5.28 -0.69
N THR A 109 -4.54 -6.23 -0.94
CA THR A 109 -3.72 -6.86 0.11
C THR A 109 -2.85 -5.82 0.82
N GLY A 110 -2.20 -4.92 0.07
CA GLY A 110 -1.42 -3.83 0.64
C GLY A 110 -2.26 -2.88 1.49
N VAL A 111 -3.44 -2.47 1.00
CA VAL A 111 -4.37 -1.56 1.71
C VAL A 111 -4.79 -2.16 3.04
N MET A 112 -5.13 -3.45 3.05
CA MET A 112 -5.55 -4.14 4.27
C MET A 112 -4.41 -4.32 5.28
N ALA A 113 -3.15 -4.24 4.84
CA ALA A 113 -1.96 -4.38 5.67
C ALA A 113 -1.33 -3.04 6.09
N ALA A 114 -1.82 -1.93 5.53
CA ALA A 114 -1.38 -0.57 5.81
C ALA A 114 -1.68 -0.18 7.26
N ARG A 115 -0.75 0.55 7.87
CA ARG A 115 -0.82 1.04 9.25
C ARG A 115 -1.06 2.54 9.31
N ALA A 116 -0.77 3.27 8.22
CA ALA A 116 -0.93 4.72 8.17
C ALA A 116 -2.37 5.14 7.85
N PRO A 117 -2.78 6.35 8.27
CA PRO A 117 -4.06 6.93 7.91
C PRO A 117 -4.14 7.36 6.43
N VAL A 118 -3.00 7.67 5.80
CA VAL A 118 -2.92 8.04 4.38
C VAL A 118 -2.28 6.90 3.60
N ILE A 119 -2.91 6.52 2.49
CA ILE A 119 -2.45 5.46 1.60
C ILE A 119 -2.19 6.05 0.22
N VAL A 120 -1.00 5.77 -0.33
CA VAL A 120 -0.62 6.05 -1.70
C VAL A 120 -0.37 4.73 -2.41
N THR A 121 -0.96 4.56 -3.59
CA THR A 121 -0.67 3.42 -4.46
C THR A 121 0.28 3.88 -5.55
N LEU A 122 1.35 3.13 -5.79
CA LEU A 122 2.34 3.44 -6.82
C LEU A 122 2.62 2.17 -7.62
N ASP A 123 2.51 2.24 -8.95
CA ASP A 123 2.72 1.07 -9.80
C ASP A 123 4.19 0.65 -9.82
N GLY A 124 4.43 -0.67 -9.87
CA GLY A 124 5.78 -1.24 -9.83
C GLY A 124 6.63 -1.01 -11.09
N ASP A 125 6.05 -0.46 -12.16
CA ASP A 125 6.67 -0.31 -13.49
C ASP A 125 7.50 0.98 -13.66
N GLY A 126 7.57 1.81 -12.61
CA GLY A 126 8.34 3.06 -12.58
C GLY A 126 7.79 4.19 -13.45
N GLN A 127 6.53 4.10 -13.93
CA GLN A 127 5.92 5.17 -14.72
C GLN A 127 5.45 6.36 -13.86
N ASN A 128 5.26 6.16 -12.55
CA ASN A 128 4.89 7.20 -11.61
C ASN A 128 6.14 7.68 -10.86
N ASP A 129 6.45 8.98 -10.90
CA ASP A 129 7.58 9.56 -10.19
C ASP A 129 7.29 9.61 -8.68
N PRO A 130 8.07 8.95 -7.81
CA PRO A 130 7.88 9.03 -6.36
C PRO A 130 8.03 10.43 -5.78
N ALA A 131 8.63 11.38 -6.51
CA ALA A 131 8.72 12.79 -6.10
C ALA A 131 7.38 13.54 -6.15
N ASP A 132 6.34 12.98 -6.79
CA ASP A 132 4.99 13.55 -6.84
C ASP A 132 4.13 13.18 -5.59
N ILE A 133 4.69 12.42 -4.64
CA ILE A 133 4.05 12.04 -3.37
C ILE A 133 4.15 13.17 -2.33
#